data_AF-A0A6A8Q7A5-F1
#
_entry.id   AF-A0A6A8Q7A5-F1
#
_cell.length_a   1.000
_cell.length_b   1.000
_cell.length_c   1.000
_cell.angle_alpha   90.00
_cell.angle_beta   90.00
_cell.angle_gamma   90.00
#
_symmetry.space_group_name_H-M   'P 1'
#
loop_
_entity.id
_entity.type
_entity.pdbx_description
1 polymer ?
#
loop_
_entity_poly.entity_id
_entity_poly.type
_entity_poly.pdbx_seq_one_letter_code
_entity_poly.pdbx_strand_id
1 'polypeptide(L)'
;MHSTTIIRMCLAGIPARLNIVSMKNLKVLITVLCFLLLGISPNFVASQNFEIEPIVLKGEEIFKNEFGILDLNKIDSLYVLSTKRDTVFRVYNISEEFIGAFGKIGRGPGEIRRVAYVPDLRNYNNNIELLIVDNQVLVATIIDLKKSLSEEKIIPVTETKLPRELFGIQSTDVYLIDEYTLFGIYDQ
;
A
#
# COMPACT_ATOMS: atom_id res chain seq x y z
N MET A 1 34.25 16.06 -27.88
CA MET A 1 33.70 17.39 -27.53
C MET A 1 33.71 17.49 -26.01
N HIS A 2 34.69 18.17 -25.44
CA HIS A 2 34.81 18.37 -23.98
C HIS A 2 34.20 19.72 -23.62
N SER A 3 33.20 19.71 -22.74
CA SER A 3 32.60 20.92 -22.18
C SER A 3 33.34 21.26 -20.89
N THR A 4 34.04 22.39 -20.89
CA THR A 4 34.74 22.93 -19.72
C THR A 4 33.86 23.98 -19.07
N THR A 5 33.25 23.64 -17.93
CA THR A 5 32.46 24.60 -17.13
C THR A 5 33.42 25.48 -16.33
N ILE A 6 33.53 26.74 -16.72
CA ILE A 6 34.26 27.77 -15.97
C ILE A 6 33.31 28.37 -14.93
N ILE A 7 33.54 28.10 -13.64
CA ILE A 7 32.86 28.78 -12.54
C ILE A 7 33.63 30.07 -12.24
N ARG A 8 33.08 31.22 -12.64
CA ARG A 8 33.53 32.54 -12.17
C ARG A 8 32.91 32.81 -10.80
N MET A 9 33.69 32.66 -9.73
CA MET A 9 33.34 33.25 -8.43
C MET A 9 33.59 34.76 -8.48
N CYS A 10 32.53 35.55 -8.49
CA CYS A 10 32.60 36.98 -8.23
C CYS A 10 32.88 37.20 -6.73
N LEU A 11 34.13 37.51 -6.37
CA LEU A 11 34.46 38.11 -5.08
C LEU A 11 34.14 39.61 -5.13
N ALA A 12 32.89 39.96 -4.85
CA ALA A 12 32.49 41.33 -4.58
C ALA A 12 32.77 41.66 -3.10
N GLY A 13 33.35 42.85 -2.88
CA GLY A 13 34.04 43.27 -1.67
C GLY A 13 33.28 43.04 -0.34
N ILE A 14 34.02 42.48 0.62
CA ILE A 14 33.67 42.50 2.04
C ILE A 14 34.23 43.80 2.62
N PRO A 15 33.40 44.76 3.08
CA PRO A 15 33.92 45.87 3.86
C PRO A 15 34.41 45.33 5.21
N ALA A 16 35.64 45.66 5.58
CA ALA A 16 36.20 45.38 6.89
C ALA A 16 35.43 46.14 7.97
N ARG A 17 34.34 45.55 8.47
CA ARG A 17 33.78 45.86 9.78
C ARG A 17 34.19 44.74 10.72
N LEU A 18 35.21 45.01 11.53
CA LEU A 18 35.48 44.27 12.76
C LEU A 18 34.28 44.49 13.69
N ASN A 19 33.26 43.65 13.54
CA ASN A 19 32.20 43.52 14.51
C ASN A 19 32.84 42.97 15.79
N ILE A 20 32.67 43.72 16.88
CA ILE A 20 32.91 43.24 18.24
C ILE A 20 32.00 42.02 18.41
N VAL A 21 32.58 40.83 18.26
CA VAL A 21 31.88 39.57 18.46
C VAL A 21 31.47 39.54 19.92
N SER A 22 30.16 39.64 20.16
CA SER A 22 29.54 39.47 21.47
C SER A 22 30.16 38.26 22.18
N MET A 23 30.60 38.43 23.43
CA MET A 23 31.29 37.39 24.21
C MET A 23 30.53 36.05 24.30
N LYS A 24 29.23 36.03 24.01
CA LYS A 24 28.43 34.81 23.91
C LYS A 24 28.88 33.89 22.75
N ASN A 25 29.33 34.48 21.63
CA ASN A 25 29.78 33.72 20.46
C ASN A 25 31.23 33.25 20.57
N LEU A 26 32.03 33.88 21.44
CA LEU A 26 33.41 33.46 21.71
C LEU A 26 33.45 32.08 22.41
N LYS A 27 32.50 31.82 23.33
CA LYS A 27 32.38 30.51 23.96
C LYS A 27 32.04 29.42 22.95
N VAL A 28 31.13 29.69 22.03
CA VAL A 28 30.77 28.74 20.95
C VAL A 28 31.97 28.46 20.05
N LEU A 29 32.72 29.51 19.68
CA LEU A 29 33.91 29.38 18.84
C LEU A 29 35.01 28.57 19.54
N ILE A 30 35.26 28.81 20.83
CA ILE A 30 36.23 28.04 21.62
C ILE A 30 35.81 26.58 21.74
N THR A 31 34.52 26.29 21.96
CA THR A 31 34.03 24.90 22.02
C THR A 31 34.20 24.17 20.70
N VAL A 32 33.90 24.82 19.57
CA VAL A 32 34.10 24.24 18.23
C VAL A 32 35.59 24.02 17.94
N LEU A 33 36.45 24.96 18.34
CA LEU A 33 37.90 24.82 18.18
C LEU A 33 38.47 23.71 19.08
N CYS A 34 37.97 23.54 20.30
CA CYS A 34 38.31 22.43 21.17
C CYS A 34 37.87 21.08 20.58
N PHE A 35 36.70 21.00 19.95
CA PHE A 35 36.25 19.78 19.26
C PHE A 35 37.14 19.43 18.05
N LEU A 36 37.65 20.44 17.33
CA LEU A 36 38.57 20.25 16.21
C LEU A 36 40.00 19.90 16.65
N LEU A 37 40.48 20.47 17.76
CA LEU A 37 41.85 20.25 18.27
C LEU A 37 41.99 19.00 19.13
N LEU A 38 40.93 18.54 19.79
CA LEU A 38 40.98 17.33 20.63
C LEU A 38 41.02 16.04 19.83
N GLY A 39 41.03 16.11 18.50
CA GLY A 39 41.32 14.95 17.65
C GLY A 39 40.48 13.74 17.99
N ILE A 40 39.24 13.95 18.48
CA ILE A 40 38.27 12.88 18.65
C ILE A 40 37.84 12.54 17.23
N SER A 41 38.69 11.82 16.51
CA SER A 41 38.28 11.06 15.35
C SER A 41 37.04 10.33 15.83
N PRO A 42 35.85 10.58 15.26
CA PRO A 42 34.71 9.73 15.56
C PRO A 42 35.24 8.33 15.33
N ASN A 43 35.29 7.51 16.40
CA ASN A 43 35.68 6.13 16.29
C ASN A 43 34.72 5.58 15.25
N PHE A 44 35.21 5.48 14.02
CA PHE A 44 34.45 5.03 12.89
C PHE A 44 34.31 3.55 13.19
N VAL A 45 33.25 3.23 13.93
CA VAL A 45 32.85 1.85 14.19
C VAL A 45 32.65 1.30 12.80
N ALA A 46 33.66 0.57 12.31
CA ALA A 46 33.62 -0.08 11.02
C ALA A 46 32.28 -0.82 10.99
N SER A 47 31.38 -0.40 10.10
CA SER A 47 30.10 -1.06 9.95
C SER A 47 30.42 -2.50 9.60
N GLN A 48 30.30 -3.40 10.56
CA GLN A 48 30.37 -4.82 10.28
C GLN A 48 29.23 -5.07 9.31
N ASN A 49 29.57 -5.32 8.05
CA ASN A 49 28.63 -5.80 7.05
C ASN A 49 28.17 -7.16 7.56
N PHE A 50 27.07 -7.18 8.31
CA PHE A 50 26.38 -8.41 8.62
C PHE A 50 25.85 -8.93 7.29
N GLU A 51 26.48 -9.99 6.79
CA GLU A 51 25.98 -10.75 5.66
C GLU A 51 24.73 -11.49 6.17
N ILE A 52 23.56 -10.87 6.00
CA ILE A 52 22.29 -11.46 6.39
C ILE A 52 21.97 -12.53 5.36
N GLU A 53 22.17 -13.79 5.72
CA GLU A 53 21.72 -14.90 4.89
C GLU A 53 20.19 -14.88 4.76
N PRO A 54 19.63 -15.06 3.56
CA PRO A 54 18.17 -15.09 3.38
C PRO A 54 17.52 -16.19 4.22
N ILE A 55 16.54 -15.81 5.04
CA ILE A 55 15.71 -16.78 5.76
C ILE A 55 14.66 -17.32 4.81
N VAL A 56 14.73 -18.63 4.50
CA VAL A 56 13.67 -19.30 3.75
C VAL A 56 12.51 -19.62 4.69
N LEU A 57 11.40 -18.92 4.52
CA LEU A 57 10.16 -19.21 5.23
C LEU A 57 9.52 -20.47 4.64
N LYS A 58 9.33 -21.51 5.45
CA LYS A 58 8.55 -22.69 5.07
C LYS A 58 7.08 -22.43 5.41
N GLY A 59 6.26 -22.26 4.38
CA GLY A 59 4.81 -22.15 4.50
C GLY A 59 4.10 -23.45 4.13
N GLU A 60 2.85 -23.58 4.54
CA GLU A 60 1.94 -24.59 4.01
C GLU A 60 1.31 -24.08 2.71
N GLU A 61 1.27 -24.92 1.69
CA GLU A 61 0.56 -24.62 0.46
C GLU A 61 -0.92 -24.96 0.64
N ILE A 62 -1.77 -23.93 0.64
CA ILE A 62 -3.22 -24.03 0.70
C ILE A 62 -3.84 -23.88 -0.70
N PHE A 63 -5.03 -24.43 -0.92
CA PHE A 63 -5.78 -24.31 -2.18
C PHE A 63 -5.05 -24.83 -3.44
N LYS A 64 -4.23 -25.90 -3.31
CA LYS A 64 -3.44 -26.47 -4.44
C LYS A 64 -4.25 -26.83 -5.68
N ASN A 65 -5.53 -27.13 -5.50
CA ASN A 65 -6.44 -27.54 -6.58
C ASN A 65 -7.20 -26.37 -7.21
N GLU A 66 -7.09 -25.16 -6.66
CA GLU A 66 -7.73 -23.98 -7.21
C GLU A 66 -6.82 -23.30 -8.23
N PHE A 67 -7.33 -23.15 -9.45
CA PHE A 67 -6.59 -22.58 -10.56
C PHE A 67 -7.01 -21.12 -10.79
N GLY A 68 -6.03 -20.28 -11.09
CA GLY A 68 -6.27 -18.89 -11.47
C GLY A 68 -6.75 -18.01 -10.32
N ILE A 69 -6.30 -18.30 -9.09
CA ILE A 69 -6.45 -17.41 -7.94
C ILE A 69 -5.72 -16.10 -8.26
N LEU A 70 -6.43 -14.98 -8.15
CA LEU A 70 -5.88 -13.64 -8.29
C LEU A 70 -5.65 -12.97 -6.95
N ASP A 71 -6.52 -13.28 -6.00
CA ASP A 71 -6.52 -12.67 -4.69
C ASP A 71 -7.04 -13.67 -3.67
N LEU A 72 -6.47 -13.63 -2.47
CA LEU A 72 -6.83 -14.49 -1.36
C LEU A 72 -6.85 -13.65 -0.10
N ASN A 73 -8.04 -13.50 0.46
CA ASN A 73 -8.23 -12.82 1.72
C ASN A 73 -8.85 -13.76 2.76
N LYS A 74 -8.45 -13.58 4.02
CA LYS A 74 -9.00 -14.31 5.16
C LYS A 74 -9.79 -13.34 6.03
N ILE A 75 -11.02 -13.71 6.36
CA ILE A 75 -11.83 -13.00 7.34
C ILE A 75 -12.52 -14.00 8.26
N ASP A 76 -12.31 -13.84 9.56
CA ASP A 76 -12.70 -14.79 10.59
C ASP A 76 -12.27 -16.24 10.26
N SER A 77 -13.24 -17.10 10.01
CA SER A 77 -13.09 -18.52 9.68
C SER A 77 -13.31 -18.81 8.20
N LEU A 78 -13.29 -17.77 7.35
CA LEU A 78 -13.54 -17.85 5.93
C LEU A 78 -12.30 -17.41 5.13
N TYR A 79 -12.11 -18.08 4.01
CA TYR A 79 -11.26 -17.62 2.91
C TYR A 79 -12.14 -17.15 1.76
N VAL A 80 -11.85 -15.97 1.25
CA VAL A 80 -12.51 -15.38 0.08
C VAL A 80 -11.47 -15.25 -1.01
N LEU A 81 -11.69 -15.96 -2.11
CA LEU A 81 -10.82 -15.99 -3.27
C LEU A 81 -11.48 -15.23 -4.42
N SER A 82 -10.70 -14.40 -5.11
CA SER A 82 -11.03 -13.95 -6.45
C SER A 82 -10.31 -14.83 -7.47
N THR A 83 -11.02 -15.28 -8.51
CA THR A 83 -10.49 -16.19 -9.52
C THR A 83 -10.80 -15.72 -10.94
N LYS A 84 -9.99 -16.16 -11.91
CA LYS A 84 -10.21 -15.95 -13.36
C LYS A 84 -11.29 -16.86 -13.99
N ARG A 85 -12.09 -17.57 -13.19
CA ARG A 85 -13.13 -18.49 -13.68
C ARG A 85 -14.43 -17.76 -14.01
N ASP A 86 -15.40 -18.50 -14.57
CA ASP A 86 -16.75 -18.00 -14.87
C ASP A 86 -17.44 -17.38 -13.65
N THR A 87 -17.19 -17.96 -12.46
CA THR A 87 -17.59 -17.38 -11.17
C THR A 87 -16.39 -16.68 -10.54
N VAL A 88 -16.54 -15.38 -10.26
CA VAL A 88 -15.43 -14.52 -9.86
C VAL A 88 -15.00 -14.80 -8.43
N PHE A 89 -15.95 -14.90 -7.50
CA PHE A 89 -15.64 -15.07 -6.07
C PHE A 89 -15.98 -16.47 -5.60
N ARG A 90 -15.08 -17.06 -4.81
CA ARG A 90 -15.24 -18.38 -4.20
C ARG A 90 -14.93 -18.27 -2.71
N VAL A 91 -15.75 -18.93 -1.89
CA VAL A 91 -15.64 -18.85 -0.43
C VAL A 91 -15.44 -20.25 0.12
N TYR A 92 -14.46 -20.37 1.01
CA TYR A 92 -14.09 -21.60 1.70
C TYR A 92 -14.08 -21.37 3.19
N ASN A 93 -14.25 -22.42 3.98
CA ASN A 93 -13.96 -22.35 5.41
C ASN A 93 -12.45 -22.52 5.66
N ILE A 94 -12.04 -22.41 6.92
CA ILE A 94 -10.64 -22.53 7.33
C ILE A 94 -10.03 -23.92 7.09
N SER A 95 -10.87 -24.93 6.91
CA SER A 95 -10.48 -26.31 6.57
C SER A 95 -10.40 -26.55 5.05
N GLU A 96 -10.43 -25.47 4.25
CA GLU A 96 -10.43 -25.50 2.78
C GLU A 96 -11.66 -26.19 2.15
N GLU A 97 -12.76 -26.34 2.90
CA GLU A 97 -14.01 -26.86 2.35
C GLU A 97 -14.76 -25.74 1.62
N PHE A 98 -15.24 -26.04 0.41
CA PHE A 98 -15.98 -25.09 -0.41
C PHE A 98 -17.36 -24.79 0.18
N ILE A 99 -17.63 -23.51 0.44
CA ILE A 99 -18.92 -23.04 0.95
C ILE A 99 -19.83 -22.61 -0.20
N GLY A 100 -19.28 -21.88 -1.17
CA GLY A 100 -20.06 -21.36 -2.28
C GLY A 100 -19.29 -20.40 -3.17
N ALA A 101 -19.91 -19.97 -4.25
CA ALA A 101 -19.32 -19.04 -5.20
C ALA A 101 -20.39 -18.08 -5.72
N PHE A 102 -19.99 -16.86 -6.07
CA PHE A 102 -20.91 -15.83 -6.57
C PHE A 102 -20.20 -14.85 -7.50
N GLY A 103 -21.02 -14.11 -8.26
CA GLY A 103 -20.55 -13.12 -9.24
C GLY A 103 -20.12 -13.79 -10.54
N LYS A 104 -20.61 -13.29 -11.66
CA LYS A 104 -20.25 -13.76 -13.01
C LYS A 104 -19.63 -12.63 -13.81
N ILE A 105 -18.74 -12.98 -14.73
CA ILE A 105 -18.22 -11.99 -15.68
C ILE A 105 -19.28 -11.73 -16.76
N GLY A 106 -19.70 -10.48 -16.91
CA GLY A 106 -20.67 -10.09 -17.91
C GLY A 106 -21.12 -8.64 -17.79
N ARG A 107 -22.31 -8.34 -18.34
CA ARG A 107 -22.87 -6.97 -18.42
C ARG A 107 -24.32 -6.89 -17.90
N GLY A 108 -24.88 -8.01 -17.45
CA GLY A 108 -26.20 -8.08 -16.84
C GLY A 108 -26.21 -7.54 -15.41
N PRO A 109 -27.41 -7.38 -14.83
CA PRO A 109 -27.55 -6.99 -13.42
C PRO A 109 -26.88 -8.02 -12.50
N GLY A 110 -26.03 -7.54 -11.56
CA GLY A 110 -25.31 -8.41 -10.62
C GLY A 110 -24.08 -9.13 -11.19
N GLU A 111 -23.68 -8.80 -12.42
CA GLU A 111 -22.46 -9.28 -13.08
C GLU A 111 -21.33 -8.24 -13.00
N ILE A 112 -20.08 -8.71 -12.99
CA ILE A 112 -18.89 -7.84 -13.04
C ILE A 112 -18.38 -7.79 -14.47
N ARG A 113 -17.96 -6.62 -14.93
CA ARG A 113 -17.42 -6.46 -16.29
C ARG A 113 -16.11 -7.20 -16.54
N ARG A 114 -15.36 -7.46 -15.47
CA ARG A 114 -14.03 -8.08 -15.49
C ARG A 114 -13.74 -8.70 -14.14
N VAL A 115 -12.67 -9.49 -14.08
CA VAL A 115 -12.19 -10.02 -12.81
C VAL A 115 -11.84 -8.87 -11.87
N ALA A 116 -12.29 -8.95 -10.63
CA ALA A 116 -12.12 -7.92 -9.61
C ALA A 116 -11.26 -8.46 -8.46
N TYR A 117 -10.36 -7.62 -7.93
CA TYR A 117 -9.65 -7.90 -6.69
C TYR A 117 -10.53 -7.53 -5.51
N VAL A 118 -10.29 -8.12 -4.34
CA VAL A 118 -10.99 -7.81 -3.10
C VAL A 118 -10.00 -7.09 -2.19
N PRO A 119 -9.78 -5.79 -2.40
CA PRO A 119 -8.74 -5.08 -1.67
C PRO A 119 -8.99 -4.94 -0.18
N ASP A 120 -10.26 -5.08 0.25
CA ASP A 120 -10.61 -5.00 1.65
C ASP A 120 -11.85 -5.83 1.98
N LEU A 121 -11.86 -6.41 3.18
CA LEU A 121 -12.96 -7.19 3.74
C LEU A 121 -13.12 -6.86 5.21
N ARG A 122 -14.37 -6.68 5.65
CA ARG A 122 -14.66 -6.34 7.04
C ARG A 122 -15.93 -6.99 7.56
N ASN A 123 -16.01 -7.05 8.88
CA ASN A 123 -17.26 -7.28 9.59
C ASN A 123 -17.91 -5.95 9.94
N TYR A 124 -19.13 -5.73 9.46
CA TYR A 124 -19.90 -4.54 9.76
C TYR A 124 -21.38 -4.90 9.99
N ASN A 125 -21.93 -4.48 11.13
CA ASN A 125 -23.32 -4.80 11.54
C ASN A 125 -23.70 -6.29 11.39
N ASN A 126 -22.81 -7.19 11.82
CA ASN A 126 -22.94 -8.65 11.71
C ASN A 126 -23.02 -9.19 10.27
N ASN A 127 -22.61 -8.41 9.27
CA ASN A 127 -22.43 -8.85 7.91
C ASN A 127 -20.95 -8.80 7.54
N ILE A 128 -20.52 -9.76 6.72
CA ILE A 128 -19.21 -9.69 6.07
C ILE A 128 -19.40 -8.89 4.79
N GLU A 129 -18.68 -7.77 4.70
CA GLU A 129 -18.69 -6.87 3.56
C GLU A 129 -17.39 -6.99 2.78
N LEU A 130 -17.50 -7.04 1.45
CA LEU A 130 -16.36 -7.05 0.54
C LEU A 130 -16.33 -5.74 -0.22
N LEU A 131 -15.19 -5.07 -0.23
CA LEU A 131 -14.95 -3.98 -1.17
C LEU A 131 -14.49 -4.59 -2.50
N ILE A 132 -15.08 -4.14 -3.60
CA ILE A 132 -14.54 -4.33 -4.95
C ILE A 132 -14.39 -2.98 -5.63
N VAL A 133 -13.37 -2.83 -6.46
CA VAL A 133 -13.12 -1.58 -7.19
C VAL A 133 -12.92 -1.84 -8.66
N ASP A 134 -13.80 -1.27 -9.49
CA ASP A 134 -13.66 -1.25 -10.94
C ASP A 134 -13.01 0.05 -11.42
N ASN A 135 -11.69 0.05 -11.57
CA ASN A 135 -10.90 1.21 -12.00
C ASN A 135 -11.20 1.70 -13.44
N GLN A 136 -11.90 0.93 -14.28
CA GLN A 136 -12.26 1.36 -15.64
C GLN A 136 -13.44 2.33 -15.63
N VAL A 137 -14.40 2.08 -14.75
CA VAL A 137 -15.57 2.95 -14.54
C VAL A 137 -15.46 3.82 -13.29
N LEU A 138 -14.40 3.62 -12.50
CA LEU A 138 -14.14 4.30 -11.23
C LEU A 138 -15.32 4.15 -10.28
N VAL A 139 -15.70 2.91 -10.01
CA VAL A 139 -16.77 2.59 -9.06
C VAL A 139 -16.21 1.64 -8.00
N ALA A 140 -16.41 2.02 -6.75
CA ALA A 140 -16.21 1.15 -5.59
C ALA A 140 -17.57 0.60 -5.15
N THR A 141 -17.67 -0.71 -5.00
CA THR A 141 -18.90 -1.39 -4.58
C THR A 141 -18.60 -2.16 -3.31
N ILE A 142 -19.41 -1.94 -2.28
CA ILE A 142 -19.44 -2.76 -1.06
C ILE A 142 -20.48 -3.85 -1.28
N ILE A 143 -20.11 -5.11 -1.07
CA ILE A 143 -20.94 -6.28 -1.33
C ILE A 143 -21.26 -7.00 -0.01
N ASP A 144 -22.52 -7.40 0.17
CA ASP A 144 -22.93 -8.28 1.27
C ASP A 144 -22.57 -9.73 0.91
N LEU A 145 -21.57 -10.31 1.57
CA LEU A 145 -21.06 -11.65 1.27
C LEU A 145 -22.15 -12.70 1.41
N LYS A 146 -22.91 -12.65 2.51
CA LYS A 146 -23.88 -13.67 2.87
C LYS A 146 -25.04 -13.68 1.88
N LYS A 147 -25.58 -12.49 1.56
CA LYS A 147 -26.64 -12.39 0.54
C LYS A 147 -26.14 -12.80 -0.82
N SER A 148 -24.93 -12.38 -1.20
CA SER A 148 -24.35 -12.71 -2.50
C SER A 148 -24.10 -14.21 -2.68
N LEU A 149 -23.66 -14.90 -1.63
CA LEU A 149 -23.58 -16.36 -1.62
C LEU A 149 -24.96 -17.01 -1.76
N SER A 150 -25.97 -16.52 -1.03
CA SER A 150 -27.32 -17.11 -1.09
C SER A 150 -28.04 -16.89 -2.41
N GLU A 151 -27.76 -15.79 -3.10
CA GLU A 151 -28.38 -15.43 -4.38
C GLU A 151 -27.49 -15.73 -5.60
N GLU A 152 -26.28 -16.27 -5.38
CA GLU A 152 -25.27 -16.61 -6.40
C GLU A 152 -24.91 -15.44 -7.36
N LYS A 153 -25.14 -14.20 -6.94
CA LYS A 153 -24.89 -12.98 -7.71
C LYS A 153 -24.39 -11.88 -6.78
N ILE A 154 -23.87 -10.80 -7.35
CA ILE A 154 -23.40 -9.68 -6.53
C ILE A 154 -24.59 -8.88 -6.01
N ILE A 155 -24.68 -8.76 -4.69
CA ILE A 155 -25.65 -7.93 -3.98
C ILE A 155 -24.92 -6.70 -3.43
N PRO A 156 -24.97 -5.56 -4.13
CA PRO A 156 -24.34 -4.34 -3.65
C PRO A 156 -25.10 -3.81 -2.43
N VAL A 157 -24.36 -3.49 -1.37
CA VAL A 157 -24.84 -2.71 -0.23
C VAL A 157 -24.78 -1.23 -0.57
N THR A 158 -23.67 -0.79 -1.17
CA THR A 158 -23.44 0.60 -1.56
C THR A 158 -22.52 0.65 -2.76
N GLU A 159 -22.78 1.60 -3.66
CA GLU A 159 -21.92 1.90 -4.81
C GLU A 159 -21.51 3.37 -4.75
N THR A 160 -20.20 3.62 -4.81
CA THR A 160 -19.62 4.96 -4.76
C THR A 160 -18.81 5.20 -6.02
N LYS A 161 -19.13 6.29 -6.74
CA LYS A 161 -18.29 6.76 -7.83
C LYS A 161 -17.04 7.39 -7.26
N LEU A 162 -15.90 6.89 -7.69
CA LEU A 162 -14.59 7.40 -7.31
C LEU A 162 -14.25 8.65 -8.15
N PRO A 163 -13.49 9.60 -7.58
CA PRO A 163 -12.97 10.75 -8.31
C PRO A 163 -12.10 10.31 -9.50
N ARG A 164 -12.07 11.12 -10.57
CA ARG A 164 -11.31 10.81 -11.79
C ARG A 164 -9.80 10.79 -11.57
N GLU A 165 -9.36 11.49 -10.54
CA GLU A 165 -7.99 11.58 -10.07
C GLU A 165 -7.45 10.23 -9.58
N LEU A 166 -8.33 9.30 -9.21
CA LEU A 166 -7.96 7.93 -8.82
C LEU A 166 -7.81 6.99 -10.03
N PHE A 167 -7.92 7.50 -11.26
CA PHE A 167 -7.67 6.72 -12.46
C PHE A 167 -6.22 6.25 -12.51
N GLY A 168 -6.02 4.93 -12.66
CA GLY A 168 -4.70 4.31 -12.69
C GLY A 168 -4.22 3.75 -11.35
N ILE A 169 -4.89 4.08 -10.23
CA ILE A 169 -4.65 3.41 -8.95
C ILE A 169 -4.99 1.93 -9.08
N GLN A 170 -4.19 1.04 -8.49
CA GLN A 170 -4.51 -0.39 -8.50
C GLN A 170 -5.67 -0.65 -7.54
N SER A 171 -6.56 -1.57 -7.89
CA SER A 171 -7.72 -1.86 -7.02
C SER A 171 -7.28 -2.26 -5.61
N THR A 172 -6.13 -2.92 -5.49
CA THR A 172 -5.45 -3.33 -4.25
C THR A 172 -5.05 -2.18 -3.33
N ASP A 173 -4.98 -0.95 -3.83
CA ASP A 173 -4.50 0.21 -3.06
C ASP A 173 -5.66 1.02 -2.46
N VAL A 174 -6.89 0.51 -2.54
CA VAL A 174 -8.11 1.17 -2.06
C VAL A 174 -8.68 0.37 -0.89
N TYR A 175 -8.88 1.00 0.25
CA TYR A 175 -9.40 0.35 1.45
C TYR A 175 -10.46 1.23 2.13
N LEU A 176 -11.23 0.62 3.03
CA LEU A 176 -12.23 1.33 3.81
C LEU A 176 -11.58 1.89 5.07
N ILE A 177 -11.75 3.20 5.33
CA ILE A 177 -11.41 3.78 6.63
C ILE A 177 -12.57 3.58 7.61
N ASP A 178 -13.79 3.82 7.14
CA ASP A 178 -15.00 3.71 7.92
C ASP A 178 -16.21 3.35 7.03
N GLU A 179 -17.41 3.51 7.57
CA GLU A 179 -18.69 3.16 6.95
C GLU A 179 -18.98 3.93 5.65
N TYR A 180 -18.43 5.15 5.52
CA TYR A 180 -18.70 6.09 4.43
C TYR A 180 -17.43 6.56 3.71
N THR A 181 -16.27 6.32 4.31
CA THR A 181 -14.99 6.86 3.83
C THR A 181 -14.16 5.75 3.20
N LEU A 182 -14.06 5.81 1.88
CA LEU A 182 -13.05 5.11 1.10
C LEU A 182 -11.77 5.95 1.11
N PHE A 183 -10.64 5.30 1.35
CA PHE A 183 -9.33 5.91 1.16
C PHE A 183 -8.52 5.09 0.20
N GLY A 184 -7.86 5.76 -0.72
CA GLY A 184 -6.93 5.15 -1.64
C GLY A 184 -5.54 5.74 -1.44
N ILE A 185 -4.53 4.92 -1.79
CA ILE A 185 -3.12 5.20 -2.04
C ILE A 185 -2.17 4.67 -0.95
N TYR A 186 -1.20 3.86 -1.40
CA TYR A 186 0.19 4.02 -1.00
C TYR A 186 1.08 4.16 -2.25
N ASP A 187 1.74 5.31 -2.34
CA ASP A 187 2.80 5.64 -3.30
C ASP A 187 4.02 4.74 -3.01
N GLN A 188 4.58 4.10 -4.04
CA GLN A 188 5.89 3.45 -4.00
C GLN A 188 6.82 4.09 -5.05
#